data_AF-A0A097ARF6-F1
#
_entry.id   AF-A0A097ARF6-F1
#
_cell.length_a   1.000
_cell.length_b   1.000
_cell.length_c   1.000
_cell.angle_alpha   90.00
_cell.angle_beta   90.00
_cell.angle_gamma   90.00
#
_symmetry.space_group_name_H-M   'P 1'
#
loop_
_entity.id
_entity.type
_entity.pdbx_description
1 polymer ?
#
loop_
_entity_poly.entity_id
_entity_poly.type
_entity_poly.pdbx_seq_one_letter_code
_entity_poly.pdbx_strand_id
1 'polypeptide(L)' 'MLLSMQKVKEMYSISRRTLINWEKEGLITPVRTPKGIRRYKKEDIEKLLGMLEEKPKPKVSVHKETRRIS' A
#
# COMPACT_ATOMS: atom_id res chain seq x y z
N MET A 1 9.46 9.26 7.05
CA MET A 1 8.51 10.32 6.59
C MET A 1 7.18 9.70 6.16
N LEU A 2 6.04 10.36 6.45
CA LEU A 2 4.70 9.89 6.05
C LEU A 2 4.14 10.67 4.85
N LEU A 3 3.66 9.96 3.84
CA LEU A 3 3.18 10.48 2.56
C LEU A 3 1.68 10.24 2.39
N SER A 4 0.99 11.24 1.85
CA SER A 4 -0.39 11.08 1.39
C SER A 4 -0.41 10.37 0.03
N MET A 5 -1.54 9.76 -0.34
CA MET A 5 -1.73 9.16 -1.66
C MET A 5 -1.38 10.11 -2.81
N GLN A 6 -1.72 11.39 -2.65
CA GLN A 6 -1.44 12.40 -3.66
C GLN A 6 0.06 12.67 -3.79
N LYS A 7 0.76 12.79 -2.66
CA LYS A 7 2.20 13.01 -2.66
C LYS A 7 2.98 11.81 -3.21
N VAL A 8 2.48 10.60 -2.96
CA VAL A 8 3.03 9.38 -3.57
C VAL A 8 2.87 9.39 -5.08
N LYS A 9 1.70 9.79 -5.58
CA LYS A 9 1.45 9.96 -7.01
C LYS A 9 2.39 10.98 -7.63
N GLU A 10 2.61 12.12 -6.98
CA GLU A 10 3.48 13.19 -7.51
C GLU A 10 4.95 12.80 -7.53
N MET A 11 5.45 12.11 -6.49
CA MET A 11 6.87 11.78 -6.40
C MET A 11 7.27 10.52 -7.16
N TYR A 12 6.40 9.52 -7.19
CA TYR A 12 6.71 8.20 -7.74
C TYR A 12 5.84 7.81 -8.94
N SER A 13 4.92 8.68 -9.38
CA SER A 13 3.93 8.38 -10.43
C SER A 13 3.05 7.15 -10.14
N ILE A 14 2.95 6.74 -8.87
CA ILE A 14 2.17 5.58 -8.45
C ILE A 14 0.70 5.98 -8.30
N SER A 15 -0.17 5.22 -8.96
CA SER A 15 -1.61 5.45 -8.88
C SER A 15 -2.19 5.05 -7.53
N ARG A 16 -3.32 5.65 -7.15
CA ARG A 16 -4.07 5.23 -5.95
C ARG A 16 -4.48 3.76 -6.01
N ARG A 17 -4.76 3.23 -7.20
CA ARG A 17 -5.17 1.83 -7.40
C ARG A 17 -4.04 0.87 -7.09
N THR A 18 -2.82 1.20 -7.49
CA THR A 18 -1.60 0.45 -7.15
C THR A 18 -1.38 0.40 -5.64
N LEU A 19 -1.51 1.53 -4.94
CA LEU A 19 -1.41 1.58 -3.47
C LEU A 19 -2.45 0.68 -2.79
N ILE A 20 -3.70 0.71 -3.28
CA ILE A 20 -4.76 -0.16 -2.74
C ILE A 20 -4.48 -1.64 -3.02
N ASN A 21 -3.94 -1.98 -4.20
CA ASN A 21 -3.54 -3.35 -4.50
C ASN A 21 -2.41 -3.81 -3.58
N TRP A 22 -1.41 -2.98 -3.34
CA TRP A 22 -0.34 -3.27 -2.38
C TRP A 22 -0.85 -3.41 -0.95
N GLU A 23 -1.85 -2.64 -0.53
CA GLU A 23 -2.54 -2.85 0.75
C GLU A 23 -3.25 -4.20 0.79
N LYS A 24 -3.97 -4.56 -0.28
CA LYS A 24 -4.69 -5.83 -0.40
C LYS A 24 -3.74 -7.03 -0.42
N GLU A 25 -2.59 -6.88 -1.04
CA GLU A 25 -1.53 -7.88 -1.10
C GLU A 25 -0.71 -7.95 0.20
N GLY A 26 -0.93 -7.02 1.14
CA GLY A 26 -0.19 -6.96 2.41
C GLY A 26 1.25 -6.45 2.27
N LEU A 27 1.59 -5.87 1.13
CA LEU A 27 2.92 -5.33 0.82
C LEU A 27 3.20 -4.03 1.57
N ILE A 28 2.18 -3.19 1.79
CA ILE A 28 2.27 -1.96 2.57
C ILE A 28 1.18 -1.91 3.63
N THR A 29 1.50 -1.30 4.77
CA THR A 29 0.51 -1.00 5.82
C THR A 29 0.37 0.51 5.96
N PRO A 30 -0.79 1.11 5.64
CA PRO A 30 -1.01 2.53 5.82
C PRO A 30 -1.17 2.84 7.30
N VAL A 31 -0.49 3.88 7.76
CA VAL A 31 -0.76 4.49 9.05
C VAL A 31 -2.09 5.24 8.94
N ARG A 32 -3.07 4.83 9.75
CA ARG A 32 -4.35 5.54 9.84
C ARG A 32 -4.25 6.62 10.89
N THR A 33 -4.51 7.86 10.48
CA THR A 33 -4.68 8.97 11.42
C THR A 33 -6.02 8.83 12.17
N PRO A 34 -6.23 9.53 13.30
CA PRO A 34 -7.51 9.53 14.02
C PRO A 34 -8.71 9.93 13.14
N LYS A 35 -8.48 10.73 12.08
CA LYS A 35 -9.47 11.10 11.07
C LYS A 35 -9.71 10.02 9.99
N GLY A 36 -9.13 8.83 10.12
CA GLY A 36 -9.26 7.73 9.15
C GLY A 36 -8.45 7.89 7.86
N ILE A 37 -7.58 8.90 7.76
CA ILE A 37 -6.79 9.16 6.56
C ILE A 37 -5.59 8.20 6.50
N ARG A 38 -5.39 7.57 5.33
CA ARG A 38 -4.26 6.70 5.02
C ARG A 38 -2.98 7.52 4.78
N ARG A 39 -1.90 7.17 5.48
CA ARG A 39 -0.57 7.69 5.21
C ARG A 39 0.44 6.56 5.05
N TYR A 40 1.26 6.63 4.01
CA TYR A 40 2.26 5.60 3.71
C TYR A 40 3.63 6.05 4.17
N LYS A 41 4.45 5.13 4.66
CA LYS A 41 5.84 5.44 4.91
C LYS A 41 6.58 5.51 3.59
N LYS A 42 7.40 6.55 3.42
CA LYS A 42 8.27 6.72 2.25
C LYS A 42 9.15 5.48 2.03
N GLU A 43 9.74 4.98 3.10
CA GLU A 43 10.61 3.80 3.09
C GLU A 43 9.90 2.54 2.58
N ASP A 44 8.62 2.32 2.93
CA ASP A 44 7.86 1.15 2.46
C ASP A 44 7.61 1.21 0.95
N ILE A 45 7.38 2.41 0.41
CA ILE A 45 7.20 2.63 -1.03
C ILE A 45 8.52 2.44 -1.78
N GLU A 46 9.62 2.99 -1.26
CA GLU A 46 10.95 2.84 -1.86
C GLU A 46 11.46 1.39 -1.82
N LYS A 47 11.13 0.65 -0.76
CA LYS A 47 11.36 -0.81 -0.70
C LYS A 47 10.60 -1.56 -1.79
N LEU A 48 9.34 -1.22 -2.04
CA LEU A 48 8.56 -1.87 -3.11
C LEU A 48 8.99 -1.50 -4.51
N LEU A 49 9.54 -0.29 -4.69
CA LEU A 49 10.16 0.12 -5.94
C LEU A 49 11.51 -0.58 -6.20
N GLY A 50 12.02 -1.37 -5.25
CA GLY A 50 13.32 -2.03 -5.36
C GLY A 50 14.50 -1.06 -5.19
N MET A 51 14.27 0.15 -4.67
CA MET A 51 15.35 1.10 -4.35
C MET A 51 16.11 0.71 -3.07
N LEU A 52 15.55 -0.22 -2.30
CA LEU A 52 16.16 -0.86 -1.14
C LEU A 52 15.98 -2.36 -1.32
N GLU A 53 17.04 -3.06 -1.75
CA GLU A 53 17.07 -4.52 -1.78
C GLU A 53 17.04 -5.05 -0.34
N GLU A 54 15.86 -5.38 0.19
CA GLU A 54 15.75 -6.42 1.23
C GLU A 54 14.45 -7.21 1.10
N LYS A 55 14.67 -8.50 0.82
CA LYS A 55 13.87 -9.73 0.94
C LYS A 55 12.34 -9.60 1.06
N PRO A 56 11.60 -10.43 0.28
CA PRO A 56 10.14 -10.47 0.36
C PRO A 56 9.72 -10.83 1.78
N LYS A 57 9.03 -9.93 2.47
CA LYS A 57 8.32 -10.29 3.71
C LYS A 57 7.08 -11.08 3.30
N PRO A 58 6.96 -12.37 3.66
CA PRO A 58 5.87 -13.19 3.19
C PRO A 58 4.67 -13.13 4.16
N LYS A 59 3.51 -13.41 3.55
CA LYS A 59 2.24 -13.87 4.13
C LYS A 59 1.43 -12.87 4.95
N VAL A 60 0.39 -12.33 4.31
CA VAL A 60 -0.96 -12.45 4.88
C VAL A 60 -1.94 -12.91 3.80
N SER A 61 -2.42 -14.14 3.95
CA SER A 61 -3.68 -14.61 3.40
C SER A 61 -4.81 -13.68 3.87
N VAL A 62 -5.90 -13.48 3.15
CA VAL A 62 -7.06 -14.39 3.16
C VAL A 62 -8.03 -13.93 2.06
N HIS A 63 -8.40 -14.87 1.18
CA HIS A 63 -9.57 -14.81 0.30
C HIS A 63 -10.85 -14.46 1.07
N LYS A 64 -11.76 -13.65 0.50
CA LYS A 64 -13.21 -13.98 0.43
C LYS A 64 -13.84 -13.41 -0.84
N GLU A 65 -13.85 -14.25 -1.86
CA GLU A 65 -14.92 -14.35 -2.86
C GLU A 65 -16.26 -14.48 -2.12
N THR A 66 -17.15 -13.48 -2.14
CA THR A 66 -18.61 -13.69 -2.07
C THR A 66 -19.38 -12.40 -2.39
N ARG A 67 -20.08 -12.35 -3.53
CA ARG A 67 -21.57 -12.35 -3.56
C ARG A 67 -22.09 -12.19 -4.99
N ARG A 68 -22.47 -13.34 -5.53
CA ARG A 68 -23.52 -13.56 -6.53
C ARG A 68 -24.88 -13.19 -5.92
N ILE A 69 -25.55 -12.14 -6.40
CA ILE A 69 -27.01 -11.87 -6.30
C ILE A 69 -27.27 -10.68 -7.23
N SER A 70 -28.20 -10.63 -8.19
CA SER A 70 -29.31 -11.49 -8.60
C SER A 70 -29.62 -11.22 -10.07
#